data_AF-A0AAI8D2U5-F1
#
_entry.id   AF-A0AAI8D2U5-F1
#
_cell.length_a   1.000
_cell.length_b   1.000
_cell.length_c   1.000
_cell.angle_alpha   90.00
_cell.angle_beta   90.00
_cell.angle_gamma   90.00
#
_symmetry.space_group_name_H-M   'P 1'
#
loop_
_entity.id
_entity.type
_entity.pdbx_description
1 polymer ?
#
loop_
_entity_poly.entity_id
_entity_poly.type
_entity_poly.pdbx_seq_one_letter_code
_entity_poly.pdbx_strand_id
1 'polypeptide(L)'
;MVRSYCDFASANWQQLLFGALLMALSSFGQTYFVSVSGSYFRAAFNLTDGGLGATYAAGTFASALKLTSAGRLIDYTSVSRFT
;
A
#
# COMPACT_ATOMS: atom_id res chain seq x y z
N MET A 1 2.95 7.07 31.12
CA MET A 1 3.08 6.36 29.82
C MET A 1 2.20 7.00 28.74
N VAL A 2 0.87 7.04 28.89
CA VAL A 2 -0.04 7.66 27.89
C VAL A 2 0.21 9.16 27.65
N ARG A 3 0.44 9.95 28.71
CA ARG A 3 0.78 11.38 28.57
C ARG A 3 2.01 11.63 27.70
N SER A 4 3.07 10.83 27.88
CA SER A 4 4.30 10.95 27.08
C SER A 4 4.07 10.70 25.59
N TYR A 5 3.13 9.81 25.22
CA TYR A 5 2.75 9.61 23.82
C TYR A 5 1.94 10.77 23.27
N CYS A 6 1.03 11.36 24.07
CA CYS A 6 0.29 12.55 23.66
C CYS A 6 1.22 13.75 23.48
N ASP A 7 2.18 13.94 24.38
CA ASP A 7 3.19 15.00 24.28
C ASP A 7 4.05 14.80 23.02
N PHE A 8 4.50 13.57 22.75
CA PHE A 8 5.23 13.22 21.52
C PHE A 8 4.41 13.45 20.24
N ALA A 9 3.14 13.07 20.26
CA ALA A 9 2.24 13.26 19.11
C ALA A 9 1.97 14.74 18.84
N SER A 10 1.84 15.56 19.89
CA SER A 10 1.67 17.01 19.77
C SER A 10 2.94 17.69 19.24
N ALA A 11 4.12 17.23 19.68
CA ALA A 11 5.40 17.75 19.23
C ALA A 11 5.69 17.43 17.76
N ASN A 12 5.23 16.28 17.25
CA ASN A 12 5.52 15.79 15.90
C ASN A 12 4.27 15.73 15.00
N TRP A 13 3.25 16.56 15.30
CA TRP A 13 1.94 16.47 14.66
C TRP A 13 2.00 16.63 13.13
N GLN A 14 2.91 17.46 12.60
CA GLN A 14 3.05 17.69 11.15
C GLN A 14 3.52 16.42 10.41
N GLN A 15 4.46 15.67 10.99
CA GLN A 15 4.97 14.42 10.39
C GLN A 15 3.94 13.31 10.51
N LEU A 16 3.20 13.26 11.61
CA LEU A 16 2.09 12.33 11.79
C LEU A 16 0.95 12.62 10.81
N LEU A 17 0.60 13.90 10.62
CA LEU A 17 -0.38 14.32 9.61
C LEU A 17 0.11 13.98 8.21
N PHE A 18 1.37 14.24 7.89
CA PHE A 18 1.95 13.88 6.59
C PHE A 18 1.86 12.37 6.34
N GLY A 19 2.27 11.54 7.29
CA GLY A 19 2.15 10.09 7.20
C GLY A 19 0.69 9.64 7.04
N ALA A 20 -0.23 10.22 7.82
CA ALA A 20 -1.65 9.91 7.76
C ALA A 20 -2.28 10.29 6.40
N LEU A 21 -1.97 11.48 5.89
CA LEU A 21 -2.41 11.94 4.57
C LEU A 21 -1.85 11.05 3.46
N LEU A 22 -0.55 10.72 3.53
CA LEU A 22 0.09 9.84 2.56
C LEU A 22 -0.54 8.45 2.56
N MET A 23 -0.87 7.90 3.72
CA MET A 23 -1.57 6.61 3.83
C MET A 23 -3.00 6.68 3.26
N ALA A 24 -3.73 7.77 3.56
CA ALA A 24 -5.09 8.00 3.07
C ALA A 24 -5.14 8.16 1.54
N LEU A 25 -4.21 8.96 0.98
CA LEU A 25 -4.11 9.21 -0.45
C LEU A 25 -3.60 7.97 -1.22
N SER A 26 -2.71 7.17 -0.62
CA SER A 26 -2.20 5.92 -1.22
C SER A 26 -3.31 4.89 -1.44
N SER A 27 -4.28 4.81 -0.52
CA SER A 27 -5.41 3.89 -0.61
C SER A 27 -6.36 4.19 -1.79
N PHE A 28 -6.40 5.44 -2.26
CA PHE A 28 -7.30 5.85 -3.34
C PHE A 28 -6.91 5.27 -4.71
N GLY A 29 -5.65 4.86 -4.90
CA GLY A 29 -5.19 4.36 -6.20
C GLY A 29 -5.53 2.88 -6.43
N GLN A 30 -4.91 1.99 -5.67
CA GLN A 30 -4.87 0.56 -6.01
C GLN A 30 -6.21 -0.15 -5.73
N THR A 31 -6.85 0.15 -4.61
CA THR A 31 -8.12 -0.51 -4.20
C THR A 31 -9.30 0.00 -5.02
N TYR A 32 -9.36 1.31 -5.29
CA TYR A 32 -10.41 1.91 -6.11
C TYR A 32 -10.35 1.42 -7.56
N PHE A 33 -9.15 1.36 -8.15
CA PHE A 33 -8.94 0.87 -9.50
C PHE A 33 -9.42 -0.57 -9.68
N VAL A 34 -9.14 -1.44 -8.71
CA VAL A 34 -9.57 -2.85 -8.74
C VAL A 34 -11.09 -2.96 -8.55
N SER A 35 -11.69 -2.12 -7.72
CA SER A 35 -13.15 -2.10 -7.50
C SER A 35 -13.92 -1.69 -8.76
N VAL A 36 -13.53 -0.57 -9.39
CA VAL A 36 -14.20 -0.04 -10.59
C VAL A 36 -13.92 -0.90 -11.82
N SER A 37 -12.68 -1.35 -12.01
CA SER A 37 -12.30 -2.13 -13.20
C SER A 37 -12.63 -3.62 -13.06
N GLY A 38 -12.95 -4.10 -11.86
CA GLY A 38 -13.18 -5.51 -11.58
C GLY A 38 -14.41 -6.10 -12.29
N SER A 39 -15.43 -5.30 -12.58
CA SER A 39 -16.58 -5.72 -13.38
C SER A 39 -16.21 -5.82 -14.87
N TYR A 40 -15.40 -4.87 -15.37
CA TYR A 40 -14.87 -4.87 -16.73
C TYR A 40 -13.96 -6.07 -16.99
N PHE A 41 -13.05 -6.40 -16.05
CA PHE A 41 -12.17 -7.56 -16.19
C PHE A 41 -12.94 -8.89 -16.19
N ARG A 42 -13.98 -9.02 -15.36
CA ARG A 42 -14.87 -10.21 -15.38
C ARG A 42 -15.52 -10.39 -16.75
N ALA A 43 -16.08 -9.31 -17.31
CA ALA A 43 -16.76 -9.35 -18.60
C ALA A 43 -15.80 -9.60 -19.77
N ALA A 44 -14.62 -8.94 -19.77
CA ALA A 44 -13.65 -9.03 -20.85
C ALA A 44 -12.98 -10.41 -20.96
N PHE A 45 -12.77 -11.08 -19.82
CA PHE A 45 -12.10 -12.39 -19.78
C PHE A 45 -13.08 -13.55 -19.51
N ASN A 46 -14.39 -13.28 -19.39
CA ASN A 46 -15.42 -14.28 -19.08
C ASN A 46 -15.16 -15.01 -17.74
N LEU A 47 -14.63 -14.28 -16.74
CA LEU A 47 -14.27 -14.84 -15.44
C LEU A 47 -15.47 -14.87 -14.47
N THR A 48 -15.58 -15.96 -13.72
CA THR A 48 -16.47 -16.04 -12.55
C THR A 48 -15.96 -15.14 -11.42
N ASP A 49 -16.82 -14.78 -10.46
CA ASP A 49 -16.43 -13.98 -9.29
C ASP A 49 -15.23 -14.56 -8.52
N GLY A 50 -15.16 -15.89 -8.43
CA GLY A 50 -14.05 -16.61 -7.80
C GLY A 50 -12.74 -16.51 -8.59
N GLY A 51 -12.80 -16.49 -9.92
CA GLY A 51 -11.60 -16.39 -10.77
C GLY A 51 -10.89 -15.04 -10.63
N LEU A 52 -11.66 -13.95 -10.55
CA LEU A 52 -11.07 -12.62 -10.37
C LEU A 52 -10.46 -12.48 -8.97
N GLY A 53 -11.14 -13.00 -7.95
CA GLY A 53 -10.62 -13.05 -6.58
C GLY A 53 -9.32 -13.85 -6.47
N ALA A 54 -9.26 -15.03 -7.10
CA ALA A 54 -8.06 -15.88 -7.12
C ALA A 54 -6.87 -15.21 -7.81
N THR A 55 -7.12 -14.53 -8.94
CA THR A 55 -6.08 -13.80 -9.67
C THR A 55 -5.54 -12.61 -8.87
N TYR A 56 -6.42 -11.87 -8.20
CA TYR A 56 -6.03 -10.78 -7.31
C TYR A 56 -5.24 -11.28 -6.09
N ALA A 57 -5.64 -12.40 -5.49
CA ALA A 57 -4.93 -13.03 -4.38
C ALA A 57 -3.53 -13.50 -4.80
N ALA A 58 -3.41 -14.14 -5.97
CA ALA A 58 -2.13 -14.57 -6.53
C ALA A 58 -1.20 -13.37 -6.78
N GLY A 59 -1.72 -12.27 -7.35
CA GLY A 59 -0.98 -11.03 -7.54
C GLY A 59 -0.51 -10.40 -6.22
N THR A 60 -1.38 -10.39 -5.20
CA THR A 60 -1.06 -9.89 -3.86
C THR A 60 0.04 -10.73 -3.21
N PHE A 61 -0.05 -12.06 -3.29
CA PHE A 61 0.96 -12.96 -2.75
C PHE A 61 2.32 -12.80 -3.44
N ALA A 62 2.32 -12.73 -4.77
CA ALA A 62 3.54 -12.46 -5.54
C ALA A 62 4.14 -11.09 -5.19
N SER A 63 3.32 -10.08 -4.92
CA SER A 63 3.78 -8.77 -4.45
C SER A 63 4.41 -8.85 -3.06
N ALA A 64 3.78 -9.58 -2.12
CA ALA A 64 4.30 -9.77 -0.77
C ALA A 64 5.68 -10.46 -0.78
N LEU A 65 5.85 -11.51 -1.59
CA LEU A 65 7.15 -12.18 -1.77
C LEU A 65 8.22 -11.22 -2.32
N LYS A 66 7.85 -10.39 -3.31
CA LYS A 66 8.77 -9.38 -3.85
C LYS A 66 9.11 -8.31 -2.82
N LEU A 67 8.17 -7.94 -1.96
CA LEU A 67 8.37 -6.92 -0.93
C LEU A 67 9.45 -7.34 0.09
N THR A 68 9.54 -8.64 0.44
CA THR A 68 10.62 -9.15 1.31
C THR A 68 12.01 -8.93 0.70
N SER A 69 12.15 -9.16 -0.61
CA SER A 69 13.40 -8.92 -1.33
C SER A 69 13.67 -7.43 -1.55
N ALA A 70 12.64 -6.65 -1.87
CA ALA A 70 12.74 -5.20 -2.08
C ALA A 70 13.07 -4.45 -0.78
N GLY A 71 12.52 -4.87 0.37
CA GLY A 71 12.85 -4.32 1.68
C GLY A 71 14.33 -4.49 2.01
N ARG A 72 14.88 -5.70 1.76
CA ARG A 72 16.32 -5.94 1.88
C ARG A 72 17.13 -5.03 0.95
N LEU A 73 16.66 -4.78 -0.27
CA LEU A 73 17.36 -3.89 -1.21
C LEU A 73 17.37 -2.43 -0.73
N ILE A 74 16.28 -1.95 -0.11
CA ILE A 74 16.19 -0.60 0.47
C ILE A 74 17.22 -0.41 1.59
N ASP A 75 17.47 -1.43 2.41
CA ASP A 75 18.47 -1.36 3.48
C ASP A 75 19.92 -1.19 2.96
N TYR A 76 20.22 -1.70 1.76
CA TYR A 76 21.53 -1.52 1.12
C TYR A 76 21.60 -0.31 0.19
N THR A 77 20.46 0.30 -0.16
CA THR A 77 20.41 1.43 -1.08
C THR A 77 20.40 2.72 -0.27
N SER A 78 21.59 3.28 -0.01
CA SER A 78 21.73 4.60 0.62
C SER A 78 20.96 5.67 -0.19
N VAL A 79 20.06 6.41 0.47
CA VAL A 79 19.27 7.53 -0.08
C VAL A 79 20.14 8.78 -0.34
N SER A 80 21.45 8.60 -0.54
CA SER A 80 22.45 9.64 -0.79
C SER A 80 22.39 10.24 -2.21
N ARG A 81 21.22 10.30 -2.84
CA ARG A 81 21.11 10.89 -4.19
C ARG A 81 19.85 11.72 -4.44
N PHE A 82 19.31 12.33 -3.38
CA PHE A 82 18.32 13.40 -3.48
C PHE A 82 18.52 14.44 -2.35
N THR A 83 19.73 14.99 -2.24
CA THR A 83 19.98 16.32 -1.66
C THR A 83 20.67 17.13 -2.75
#